data_AF-A8DWI6-F1
#
_entry.id   AF-A8DWI6-F1
#
_cell.length_a   1.000
_cell.length_b   1.000
_cell.length_c   1.000
_cell.angle_alpha   90.00
_cell.angle_beta   90.00
_cell.angle_gamma   90.00
#
_symmetry.space_group_name_H-M   'P 1'
#
loop_
_entity.id
_entity.type
_entity.pdbx_description
1 polymer ?
#
loop_
_entity_poly.entity_id
_entity_poly.type
_entity_poly.pdbx_seq_one_letter_code
_entity_poly.pdbx_strand_id
1 'polypeptide(L)'
;IIHDDLKAFVEANVPTGKKKSKVLLGVADSKIGAAIQESLNICCDSGGVILEVLRGIRMHFDKMIKGLTGAMASKAQLGLGHSYSRAKVKFNIHRVDNMIIQSIALLDQLDKDINTFSMRI
;
A
#
# COMPACT_ATOMS: atom_id res chain seq x y z
N ILE A 1 -8.56 2.09 -15.02
CA ILE A 1 -9.71 1.86 -14.11
C ILE A 1 -9.50 2.76 -12.91
N ILE A 2 -10.48 3.61 -12.61
CA ILE A 2 -10.46 4.50 -11.45
C ILE A 2 -11.32 3.85 -10.38
N HIS A 3 -10.83 3.85 -9.14
CA HIS A 3 -11.60 3.40 -7.98
C HIS A 3 -12.58 4.50 -7.56
N ASP A 4 -13.77 4.13 -7.10
CA ASP A 4 -14.83 5.10 -6.76
C ASP A 4 -14.39 6.12 -5.70
N ASP A 5 -13.56 5.70 -4.74
CA ASP A 5 -12.98 6.61 -3.73
C ASP A 5 -12.11 7.72 -4.35
N LEU A 6 -11.33 7.38 -5.38
CA LEU A 6 -10.49 8.36 -6.07
C LEU A 6 -11.36 9.36 -6.83
N LYS A 7 -12.46 8.90 -7.43
CA LYS A 7 -13.41 9.76 -8.13
C LYS A 7 -14.07 10.74 -7.15
N ALA A 8 -14.61 10.24 -6.03
CA ALA A 8 -15.24 11.06 -5.00
C ALA A 8 -14.27 12.10 -4.40
N PHE A 9 -13.02 11.70 -4.17
CA PHE A 9 -11.99 12.62 -3.66
C PHE A 9 -11.68 13.76 -4.62
N VAL A 10 -11.56 13.47 -5.93
CA VAL A 10 -11.27 14.50 -6.93
C VAL A 10 -12.45 15.45 -7.10
N GLU A 11 -13.68 14.94 -7.11
CA GLU A 11 -14.90 15.77 -7.19
C GLU A 11 -15.06 16.70 -5.98
N ALA A 12 -14.69 16.25 -4.78
CA ALA A 12 -14.78 17.06 -3.56
C ALA A 12 -13.72 18.17 -3.48
N ASN A 13 -12.52 17.94 -4.03
CA ASN A 13 -11.37 18.85 -3.88
C ASN A 13 -11.09 19.73 -5.10
N VAL A 14 -11.64 19.42 -6.28
CA VAL A 14 -11.48 20.25 -7.48
C VAL A 14 -12.67 21.20 -7.62
N PRO A 15 -12.45 22.54 -7.58
CA PRO A 15 -13.55 23.49 -7.77
C PRO A 15 -14.07 23.40 -9.21
N THR A 16 -15.25 22.83 -9.39
CA THR A 16 -16.01 22.84 -10.64
C THR A 16 -16.68 24.19 -10.88
N GLY A 17 -15.89 25.27 -10.81
CA GLY A 17 -16.33 26.62 -11.10
C GLY A 17 -16.41 26.85 -12.60
N LYS A 18 -17.59 27.22 -13.11
CA LYS A 18 -17.95 27.52 -14.51
C LYS A 18 -17.13 28.63 -15.23
N LYS A 19 -15.95 29.03 -14.73
CA LYS A 19 -14.99 29.90 -15.43
C LYS A 19 -13.68 29.15 -15.63
N LYS A 20 -13.49 28.69 -16.87
CA LYS A 20 -12.34 28.07 -17.54
C LYS A 20 -10.92 28.56 -17.13
N SER A 21 -10.53 28.48 -15.86
CA SER A 21 -9.12 28.20 -15.56
C SER A 21 -8.98 26.70 -15.76
N LYS A 22 -8.31 26.27 -16.83
CA LYS A 22 -7.91 24.88 -17.03
C LYS A 22 -7.18 24.42 -15.77
N VAL A 23 -7.88 23.77 -14.84
CA VAL A 23 -7.25 23.15 -13.68
C VAL A 23 -6.42 22.02 -14.26
N LEU A 24 -5.11 22.20 -14.21
CA LEU A 24 -4.15 21.22 -14.68
C LEU A 24 -3.85 20.29 -13.51
N LEU A 25 -4.25 19.02 -13.61
CA LEU A 25 -3.94 18.02 -12.60
C LEU A 25 -2.62 17.33 -12.98
N GLY A 26 -1.63 17.42 -12.12
CA GLY A 26 -0.38 16.69 -12.29
C GLY A 26 -0.54 15.23 -11.87
N VAL A 27 -0.36 14.28 -12.80
CA VAL A 27 -0.50 12.84 -12.55
C VAL A 27 0.83 12.14 -12.82
N ALA A 28 1.18 11.16 -11.98
CA ALA A 28 2.42 10.39 -12.11
C ALA A 28 2.41 9.40 -13.30
N ASP A 29 1.25 8.86 -13.65
CA ASP A 29 1.07 7.89 -14.73
C ASP A 29 0.08 8.44 -15.77
N SER A 30 0.50 8.46 -17.04
CA SER A 30 -0.30 8.94 -18.16
C SER A 30 -1.57 8.11 -18.40
N LYS A 31 -1.56 6.81 -18.06
CA LYS A 31 -2.74 5.94 -18.19
C LYS A 31 -3.83 6.30 -17.18
N ILE A 32 -3.43 6.69 -15.98
CA ILE A 32 -4.36 7.17 -14.95
C ILE A 32 -4.88 8.56 -15.34
N GLY A 33 -4.00 9.43 -15.85
CA GLY A 33 -4.39 10.73 -16.39
C GLY A 33 -5.46 10.62 -17.49
N ALA A 34 -5.29 9.68 -18.44
CA ALA A 34 -6.28 9.42 -19.48
C ALA A 34 -7.64 8.97 -18.91
N ALA A 35 -7.64 8.05 -17.96
CA ALA A 35 -8.87 7.60 -17.30
C ALA A 35 -9.57 8.73 -16.51
N ILE A 36 -8.81 9.63 -15.90
CA ILE A 36 -9.35 10.78 -15.14
C ILE A 36 -9.95 11.79 -16.11
N GLN A 37 -9.28 12.04 -17.24
CA GLN A 37 -9.78 12.92 -18.28
C GLN A 37 -11.09 12.40 -18.89
N GLU A 38 -11.20 11.09 -19.12
CA GLU A 38 -12.45 10.46 -19.61
C GLU A 38 -13.60 10.55 -18.60
N SER A 39 -13.32 10.39 -17.30
CA SER A 39 -14.36 10.32 -16.26
C SER A 39 -14.79 11.68 -15.70
N LEU A 40 -13.87 12.64 -15.60
CA LEU A 40 -14.07 13.91 -14.90
C LEU A 40 -13.88 15.14 -15.81
N ASN A 41 -13.48 14.95 -17.08
CA ASN A 41 -13.19 16.02 -18.04
C ASN A 41 -12.13 17.04 -17.55
N ILE A 42 -11.21 16.60 -16.68
CA ILE A 42 -10.10 17.42 -16.18
C ILE A 42 -8.87 17.21 -17.05
N CYS A 43 -8.15 18.29 -17.36
CA CYS A 43 -6.92 18.22 -18.15
C CYS A 43 -5.78 17.72 -17.25
N CYS A 44 -5.29 16.51 -17.51
CA CYS A 44 -4.20 15.90 -16.76
C CYS A 44 -2.89 16.04 -17.53
N ASP A 45 -1.82 16.47 -16.87
CA ASP A 45 -0.48 16.53 -17.44
C ASP A 45 0.49 15.66 -16.63
N SER A 46 1.40 15.00 -17.35
CA SER A 46 2.45 14.14 -16.80
C SER A 46 3.82 14.59 -17.33
N GLY A 47 4.04 15.90 -17.43
CA GLY A 47 5.31 16.49 -17.85
C GLY A 47 6.45 16.23 -16.87
N GLY A 48 7.70 16.39 -17.35
CA GLY A 48 8.90 16.14 -16.54
C GLY A 48 8.99 16.98 -15.27
N VAL A 49 8.53 18.24 -15.32
CA VAL A 49 8.48 19.13 -14.14
C VAL A 49 7.56 18.58 -13.06
N ILE A 50 6.42 18.00 -13.44
CA ILE A 50 5.43 17.43 -12.52
C ILE A 50 6.00 16.20 -11.81
N LEU A 51 6.79 15.38 -12.51
CA LEU A 51 7.48 14.23 -11.94
C LEU A 51 8.53 14.63 -10.89
N GLU A 52 9.27 15.71 -11.12
CA GLU A 52 10.22 16.25 -10.14
C GLU A 52 9.51 16.82 -8.90
N VAL A 53 8.38 17.51 -9.09
CA VAL A 53 7.54 17.97 -7.97
C VAL A 53 7.01 16.78 -7.16
N LEU A 54 6.48 15.75 -7.82
CA LEU A 54 6.03 14.50 -7.18
C LEU A 54 7.16 13.78 -6.44
N ARG A 55 8.40 13.86 -6.95
CA ARG A 55 9.59 13.31 -6.28
C ARG A 55 9.91 14.09 -5.01
N GLY A 56 9.87 15.42 -5.04
CA GLY A 56 10.03 16.27 -3.85
C GLY A 56 8.95 16.00 -2.80
N ILE A 57 7.70 15.83 -3.23
CA ILE A 57 6.57 15.47 -2.36
C ILE A 57 6.83 14.12 -1.68
N ARG A 58 7.29 13.10 -2.41
CA ARG A 58 7.62 11.79 -1.81
C ARG A 58 8.75 11.88 -0.79
N MET A 59 9.79 12.68 -1.06
CA MET A 59 10.93 12.84 -0.15
C MET A 59 10.53 13.51 1.17
N HIS A 60 9.56 14.42 1.15
CA HIS A 60 9.11 15.17 2.31
C HIS A 60 7.74 14.73 2.85
N PHE A 61 7.24 13.57 2.41
CA PHE A 61 5.91 13.07 2.72
C PHE A 61 5.63 13.03 4.23
N ASP A 62 6.61 12.53 4.99
CA ASP A 62 6.53 12.41 6.46
C ASP A 62 6.44 13.76 7.18
N LYS A 63 6.89 14.86 6.53
CA LYS A 63 6.85 16.22 7.10
C LYS A 63 5.62 17.02 6.69
N MET A 64 4.99 16.66 5.57
CA MET A 64 3.83 17.39 5.03
C MET A 64 2.50 16.95 5.65
N ILE A 65 2.41 15.70 6.13
CA ILE A 65 1.20 15.17 6.76
C ILE A 65 1.32 15.32 8.27
N LYS A 66 0.51 16.20 8.86
CA LYS A 66 0.42 16.36 10.30
C LYS A 66 -0.08 15.05 10.94
N GLY A 67 0.72 14.47 11.82
CA GLY A 67 0.37 13.23 12.55
C GLY A 67 0.86 11.93 11.90
N LEU A 68 1.46 11.97 10.70
CA LEU A 68 2.11 10.82 10.11
C LEU A 68 3.59 10.81 10.50
N THR A 69 3.99 9.88 11.36
CA THR A 69 5.41 9.67 11.65
C THR A 69 6.02 8.74 10.59
N GLY A 70 7.30 8.93 10.26
CA GLY A 70 7.99 8.07 9.27
C GLY A 70 7.97 6.58 9.66
N ALA A 71 7.98 6.27 10.97
CA ALA A 71 7.83 4.91 11.47
C ALA A 71 6.44 4.30 11.16
N MET A 72 5.38 5.08 11.33
CA MET A 72 4.02 4.65 10.97
C MET A 72 3.86 4.46 9.46
N ALA A 73 4.43 5.39 8.66
CA ALA A 73 4.43 5.29 7.21
C ALA A 73 5.13 4.00 6.74
N SER A 74 6.30 3.70 7.28
CA SER A 74 7.06 2.48 6.96
C SER A 74 6.28 1.21 7.32
N LYS A 75 5.64 1.16 8.50
CA LYS A 75 4.84 0.00 8.91
C LYS A 75 3.61 -0.20 8.00
N ALA A 76 2.94 0.88 7.61
CA ALA A 76 1.83 0.83 6.67
C ALA A 76 2.29 0.33 5.28
N GLN A 77 3.42 0.83 4.78
CA GLN A 77 4.01 0.37 3.51
C GLN A 77 4.37 -1.12 3.54
N LEU A 78 4.93 -1.62 4.64
CA LEU A 78 5.24 -3.04 4.81
C LEU A 78 3.98 -3.91 4.72
N GLY A 79 2.92 -3.51 5.43
CA GLY A 79 1.62 -4.20 5.38
C GLY A 79 1.01 -4.20 3.98
N LEU A 80 1.02 -3.05 3.30
CA LEU A 80 0.54 -2.92 1.92
C LEU A 80 1.35 -3.78 0.95
N GLY A 81 2.67 -3.77 1.05
CA GLY A 81 3.56 -4.59 0.23
C GLY A 81 3.29 -6.08 0.41
N HIS A 82 3.20 -6.55 1.65
CA HIS A 82 2.85 -7.95 1.93
C HIS A 82 1.48 -8.33 1.38
N SER A 83 0.45 -7.51 1.63
CA SER A 83 -0.91 -7.78 1.15
C SER A 83 -0.98 -7.82 -0.38
N TYR A 84 -0.36 -6.84 -1.05
CA TYR A 84 -0.30 -6.79 -2.51
C TYR A 84 0.41 -8.01 -3.09
N SER A 85 1.62 -8.30 -2.60
CA SER A 85 2.41 -9.43 -3.10
C SER A 85 1.71 -10.76 -2.85
N ARG A 86 1.13 -10.98 -1.67
CA ARG A 86 0.37 -12.20 -1.34
C ARG A 86 -0.85 -12.38 -2.25
N ALA A 87 -1.60 -11.32 -2.51
CA ALA A 87 -2.74 -11.35 -3.43
C ALA A 87 -2.29 -11.66 -4.87
N LYS A 88 -1.19 -11.04 -5.32
CA LYS A 88 -0.66 -11.23 -6.67
C LYS A 88 -0.20 -12.66 -6.94
N VAL A 89 0.48 -13.29 -5.96
CA VAL A 89 0.95 -14.69 -6.08
C VAL A 89 -0.11 -15.71 -5.67
N LYS A 90 -1.33 -15.27 -5.31
CA LYS A 90 -2.41 -16.13 -4.78
C LYS A 90 -1.92 -17.03 -3.63
N PHE A 91 -1.25 -16.41 -2.66
CA PHE A 91 -0.69 -17.12 -1.51
C PHE A 91 -1.78 -17.91 -0.80
N ASN A 92 -1.59 -19.22 -0.66
CA ASN A 92 -2.55 -20.12 -0.04
C ASN A 92 -1.99 -20.64 1.27
N ILE A 93 -2.65 -20.32 2.38
CA ILE A 93 -2.24 -20.73 3.74
C ILE A 93 -2.29 -22.26 3.89
N HIS A 94 -3.19 -22.95 3.18
CA HIS A 94 -3.26 -24.41 3.19
C HIS A 94 -2.09 -25.11 2.50
N ARG A 95 -1.21 -24.36 1.81
CA ARG A 95 0.02 -24.87 1.19
C ARG A 95 1.27 -24.42 1.94
N VAL A 96 1.13 -24.01 3.21
CA VAL A 96 2.23 -23.53 4.04
C VAL A 96 2.62 -24.60 5.04
N ASP A 97 3.80 -25.19 4.85
CA ASP A 97 4.30 -26.28 5.69
C ASP A 97 4.94 -25.81 7.00
N ASN A 98 5.03 -24.50 7.21
CA ASN A 98 5.66 -23.91 8.39
C ASN A 98 4.97 -24.36 9.69
N MET A 99 3.64 -24.52 9.69
CA MET A 99 2.91 -25.02 10.86
C MET A 99 3.26 -26.48 11.20
N ILE A 100 3.49 -27.31 10.17
CA ILE A 100 3.85 -28.72 10.34
C ILE A 100 5.26 -28.83 10.92
N ILE A 101 6.22 -28.09 10.34
CA ILE A 101 7.61 -28.04 10.81
C ILE A 101 7.67 -27.61 12.28
N GLN A 102 6.95 -26.53 12.63
CA GLN A 102 6.91 -26.04 14.00
C GLN A 102 6.25 -27.03 14.97
N SER A 103 5.21 -27.75 14.53
CA SER A 103 4.51 -28.74 15.35
C SER A 103 5.38 -29.96 15.64
N ILE A 104 6.14 -30.46 14.66
CA ILE A 104 7.08 -31.58 14.85
C ILE A 104 8.20 -31.17 15.81
N ALA A 105 8.79 -29.99 15.61
CA ALA A 105 9.84 -29.48 16.50
C ALA A 105 9.34 -29.33 17.95
N LEU A 106 8.08 -28.93 18.15
CA LEU A 106 7.47 -28.82 19.46
C LEU A 106 7.21 -30.19 20.09
N LEU A 107 6.74 -31.17 19.31
CA LEU A 107 6.58 -32.55 19.78
C LEU A 107 7.91 -33.17 20.24
N ASP A 108 8.97 -33.06 19.44
CA ASP A 108 10.30 -33.57 19.80
C ASP A 108 10.85 -32.94 21.09
N GLN A 109 10.58 -31.64 21.28
CA GLN A 109 11.00 -30.93 22.49
C GLN A 109 10.22 -31.42 23.72
N LEU A 110 8.89 -31.57 23.59
CA LEU A 110 8.05 -32.08 24.67
C LEU A 110 8.42 -33.50 25.09
N ASP A 111 8.73 -34.38 24.13
CA ASP A 111 9.14 -35.76 24.44
C ASP A 111 10.43 -35.80 25.26
N LYS A 112 11.42 -34.97 24.93
CA LYS A 112 12.66 -34.85 25.71
C LYS A 112 12.41 -34.28 27.10
N ASP A 113 11.57 -33.26 27.19
CA ASP A 113 11.25 -32.59 28.45
C ASP A 113 10.47 -33.53 29.38
N ILE A 114 9.47 -34.25 28.88
CA ILE A 114 8.71 -35.26 29.64
C ILE A 114 9.64 -36.34 30.19
N ASN A 115 10.55 -36.88 29.37
CA ASN A 115 11.50 -37.89 29.83
C ASN A 115 12.43 -37.34 30.91
N THR A 116 12.96 -36.13 30.72
CA THR A 116 13.85 -35.49 31.69
C THR A 116 13.14 -35.19 33.00
N PHE A 117 11.90 -34.72 32.96
CA PHE A 117 11.10 -34.49 34.16
C PHE A 117 10.73 -35.79 34.86
N SER A 118 10.36 -36.83 34.10
CA SER A 118 10.02 -38.14 34.66
C SER A 118 11.21 -38.84 35.31
N MET A 119 12.44 -38.65 34.80
CA MET A 119 13.67 -39.17 35.42
C MET A 119 14.12 -38.37 36.65
N ARG A 120 13.68 -37.11 36.81
CA ARG A 120 14.08 -36.22 37.90
C ARG A 120 13.05 -36.12 39.03
N ILE A 121 11.88 -36.74 38.86
CA ILE A 121 10.91 -37.03 39.94
C ILE A 121 11.36 -38.31 40.64
#